data_AF-A0ABD3QPB0-F1
#
_entry.id   AF-A0ABD3QPB0-F1
#
_cell.length_a   1.000
_cell.length_b   1.000
_cell.length_c   1.000
_cell.angle_alpha   90.00
_cell.angle_beta   90.00
_cell.angle_gamma   90.00
#
_symmetry.space_group_name_H-M   'P 1'
#
loop_
_entity.id
_entity.type
_entity.pdbx_description
1 polymer ?
#
loop_
_entity_poly.entity_id
_entity_poly.type
_entity_poly.pdbx_seq_one_letter_code
_entity_poly.pdbx_strand_id
1 'polypeptide(L)'
;MKALEKGNRILSRLGEDIPINPSQDALDEQIQQTQSLIRGISESDILNYKLMTDNIKLEAMKFLAHLESITVMIKPSVHPFVTLKMVQLTMLYGLSPVSPIGFVYFGSLLANRGSIRLGHRFTLLAKDLLEKLEAGEVAGEVICVATEVVRFIEPLQAAIESLAIQGESAAMAGGDIRWACINRLQYCTMMFWACPSLSVVYDKFCEASRFMKEQHHRASLSFMLPFQETTLILMGCETKAVTEDELSSSSHESRSPRHVMLLSFMLENHSMLKEYAEILPEVRKSPWFLYFSDAARTLIVGLIAFQFYRETRDPLWLERGKKCRADMKVWAEEGSLWNFQHKLLLLEAEEHYSNGNFDNAPVSYTKSIASAKAHKFIGDEALACELAAKFYLNSGNLAASLDYFRLAHEKYHEWGALAKANRLFTWVNKTFNKGWFDNSALLSSTHNNVGVMDSQSPAEMDSRKRRAA
;
A
#
# COMPACT_ATOMS: atom_id res chain seq x y z
N MET A 1 -20.08 -18.43 -4.10
CA MET A 1 -20.11 -19.85 -4.55
C MET A 1 -21.05 -20.07 -5.72
N LYS A 2 -22.38 -19.88 -5.59
CA LYS A 2 -23.35 -20.11 -6.69
C LYS A 2 -23.05 -19.36 -7.99
N ALA A 3 -22.53 -18.13 -7.93
CA ALA A 3 -22.14 -17.36 -9.13
C ALA A 3 -20.92 -17.97 -9.85
N LEU A 4 -19.93 -18.44 -9.10
CA LEU A 4 -18.72 -19.07 -9.65
C LEU A 4 -19.04 -20.43 -10.30
N GLU A 5 -19.89 -21.24 -9.67
CA GLU A 5 -20.35 -22.52 -10.24
C GLU A 5 -21.15 -22.32 -11.53
N LYS A 6 -22.01 -21.29 -11.59
CA LYS A 6 -22.69 -20.91 -12.82
C LYS A 6 -21.70 -20.43 -13.89
N GLY A 7 -20.69 -19.64 -13.49
CA GLY A 7 -19.66 -19.16 -14.40
C GLY A 7 -18.83 -20.30 -14.99
N ASN A 8 -18.46 -21.30 -14.20
CA ASN A 8 -17.78 -22.48 -14.70
C ASN A 8 -18.62 -23.26 -15.71
N ARG A 9 -19.94 -23.40 -15.52
CA ARG A 9 -20.80 -24.05 -16.53
C ARG A 9 -20.81 -23.32 -17.87
N ILE A 10 -20.66 -21.99 -17.86
CA ILE A 10 -20.55 -21.19 -19.08
C ILE A 10 -19.19 -21.44 -19.73
N LEU A 11 -18.11 -21.39 -18.96
CA LEU A 11 -16.76 -21.68 -19.45
C LEU A 11 -16.65 -23.09 -20.05
N SER A 12 -17.21 -24.12 -19.39
CA SER A 12 -17.14 -25.49 -19.90
C SER A 12 -17.83 -25.62 -21.26
N ARG A 13 -18.90 -24.84 -21.51
CA ARG A 13 -19.56 -24.77 -22.84
C ARG A 13 -18.71 -24.06 -23.89
N LEU A 14 -17.79 -23.21 -23.47
CA LEU A 14 -16.78 -22.54 -24.31
C LEU A 14 -15.48 -23.37 -24.41
N GLY A 15 -15.47 -24.58 -23.83
CA GLY A 15 -14.34 -25.49 -23.84
C GLY A 15 -13.23 -25.12 -22.86
N GLU A 16 -13.53 -24.34 -21.82
CA GLU A 16 -12.59 -23.94 -20.77
C GLU A 16 -13.06 -24.36 -19.39
N ASP A 17 -12.13 -24.74 -18.52
CA ASP A 17 -12.45 -25.10 -17.14
C ASP A 17 -11.52 -24.38 -16.16
N ILE A 18 -12.11 -23.96 -15.04
CA ILE A 18 -11.40 -23.27 -13.95
C ILE A 18 -11.66 -24.04 -12.65
N PRO A 19 -10.62 -24.44 -11.89
CA PRO A 19 -10.81 -25.19 -10.66
C PRO A 19 -11.52 -24.35 -9.60
N ILE A 20 -12.48 -24.96 -8.89
CA ILE A 20 -13.27 -24.26 -7.85
C ILE A 20 -12.51 -24.22 -6.51
N ASN A 21 -11.76 -25.27 -6.17
CA ASN A 21 -10.99 -25.39 -4.93
C ASN A 21 -9.58 -25.93 -5.27
N PRO A 22 -8.72 -25.14 -5.92
CA PRO A 22 -7.40 -25.60 -6.31
C PRO A 22 -6.46 -25.76 -5.10
N SER A 23 -5.55 -26.74 -5.18
CA SER A 23 -4.39 -26.84 -4.28
C SER A 23 -3.28 -25.88 -4.70
N GLN A 24 -2.31 -25.64 -3.82
CA GLN A 24 -1.11 -24.85 -4.16
C GLN A 24 -0.25 -25.55 -5.23
N ASP A 25 -0.11 -26.88 -5.15
CA ASP A 25 0.65 -27.65 -6.15
C ASP A 25 0.05 -27.51 -7.55
N ALA A 26 -1.28 -27.52 -7.67
CA ALA A 26 -1.96 -27.31 -8.94
C ALA A 26 -1.73 -25.89 -9.49
N LEU A 27 -1.61 -24.89 -8.61
CA LEU A 27 -1.29 -23.53 -9.02
C LEU A 27 0.15 -23.44 -9.53
N ASP A 28 1.10 -24.03 -8.82
CA ASP A 28 2.50 -24.04 -9.22
C ASP A 28 2.71 -24.75 -10.57
N GLU A 29 1.99 -25.85 -10.80
CA GLU A 29 1.96 -26.53 -12.10
C GLU A 29 1.43 -25.64 -13.23
N GLN A 30 0.28 -24.96 -13.02
CA GLN A 30 -0.29 -24.06 -14.01
C GLN A 30 0.60 -22.85 -14.32
N ILE A 31 1.32 -22.33 -13.30
CA ILE A 31 2.32 -21.28 -13.49
C ILE A 31 3.44 -21.80 -14.39
N GLN A 32 3.99 -22.98 -14.11
CA GLN A 32 5.07 -23.57 -14.91
C GLN A 32 4.65 -23.86 -16.35
N GLN A 33 3.43 -24.36 -16.56
CA GLN A 33 2.86 -24.58 -17.89
C GLN A 33 2.76 -23.25 -18.66
N THR A 34 2.23 -22.20 -18.02
CA THR A 34 2.08 -20.89 -18.63
C THR A 34 3.43 -20.24 -18.94
N GLN A 35 4.39 -20.32 -18.02
CA GLN A 35 5.75 -19.85 -18.25
C GLN A 35 6.44 -20.60 -19.39
N SER A 36 6.17 -21.89 -19.54
CA SER A 36 6.74 -22.71 -20.64
C SER A 36 6.19 -22.31 -22.00
N LEU A 37 4.92 -21.88 -22.09
CA LEU A 37 4.33 -21.35 -23.32
C LEU A 37 4.93 -20.01 -23.75
N ILE A 38 5.44 -19.21 -22.80
CA ILE A 38 6.01 -17.89 -23.07
C ILE A 38 7.54 -17.98 -23.24
N ARG A 39 8.17 -19.03 -22.72
CA ARG A 39 9.62 -19.17 -22.67
C ARG A 39 10.24 -19.04 -24.07
N GLY A 40 11.17 -18.11 -24.21
CA GLY A 40 11.90 -17.86 -25.45
C GLY A 40 11.19 -16.95 -26.45
N ILE A 41 10.01 -16.43 -26.11
CA ILE A 41 9.29 -15.46 -26.92
C ILE A 41 9.54 -14.07 -26.33
N SER A 42 10.01 -13.12 -27.15
CA SER A 42 10.25 -11.76 -26.67
C SER A 42 8.94 -10.99 -26.53
N GLU A 43 8.92 -9.94 -25.71
CA GLU A 43 7.77 -9.05 -25.60
C GLU A 43 7.40 -8.44 -26.96
N SER A 44 8.39 -8.09 -27.78
CA SER A 44 8.16 -7.64 -29.16
C SER A 44 7.51 -8.69 -30.06
N ASP A 45 7.84 -9.97 -29.86
CA ASP A 45 7.18 -11.05 -30.60
C ASP A 45 5.74 -11.20 -30.15
N ILE A 46 5.46 -11.17 -28.84
CA ILE A 46 4.09 -11.22 -28.29
C ILE A 46 3.28 -10.04 -28.80
N LEU A 47 3.85 -8.83 -28.80
CA LEU A 47 3.19 -7.67 -29.40
C LEU A 47 2.83 -7.95 -30.85
N ASN A 48 3.64 -8.68 -31.62
CA ASN A 48 3.38 -9.00 -33.02
C ASN A 48 2.60 -10.30 -33.26
N TYR A 49 1.99 -10.88 -32.22
CA TYR A 49 1.11 -12.04 -32.40
C TYR A 49 -0.12 -11.70 -33.25
N LYS A 50 -0.61 -12.73 -33.94
CA LYS A 50 -1.86 -12.67 -34.71
C LYS A 50 -3.04 -12.30 -33.80
N LEU A 51 -4.05 -11.65 -34.37
CA LEU A 51 -5.33 -11.46 -33.69
C LEU A 51 -6.07 -12.79 -33.55
N MET A 52 -6.79 -12.95 -32.46
CA MET A 52 -7.64 -14.10 -32.19
C MET A 52 -8.85 -14.07 -33.12
N THR A 53 -9.03 -15.14 -33.90
CA THR A 53 -10.15 -15.27 -34.86
C THR A 53 -11.18 -16.32 -34.42
N ASP A 54 -10.87 -17.14 -33.42
CA ASP A 54 -11.80 -18.13 -32.88
C ASP A 54 -12.86 -17.44 -32.02
N ASN A 55 -14.10 -17.39 -32.51
CA ASN A 55 -15.22 -16.74 -31.84
C ASN A 55 -15.55 -17.36 -30.47
N ILE A 56 -15.38 -18.67 -30.30
CA ILE A 56 -15.63 -19.35 -29.02
C ILE A 56 -14.58 -18.89 -28.00
N LYS A 57 -13.31 -18.79 -28.42
CA LYS A 57 -12.23 -18.31 -27.54
C LYS A 57 -12.30 -16.81 -27.27
N LEU A 58 -12.77 -16.00 -28.22
CA LEU A 58 -13.05 -14.58 -27.98
C LEU A 58 -14.12 -14.40 -26.89
N GLU A 59 -15.21 -15.17 -26.94
CA GLU A 59 -16.23 -15.14 -25.89
C GLU A 59 -15.72 -15.69 -24.55
N ALA A 60 -14.87 -16.73 -24.58
CA ALA A 60 -14.21 -17.23 -23.37
C ALA A 60 -13.32 -16.14 -22.73
N MET A 61 -12.52 -15.43 -23.53
CA MET A 61 -11.65 -14.34 -23.06
C MET A 61 -12.45 -13.22 -22.40
N LYS A 62 -13.55 -12.77 -23.02
CA LYS A 62 -14.44 -11.74 -22.44
C LYS A 62 -15.03 -12.21 -21.11
N PHE A 63 -15.47 -13.47 -21.03
CA PHE A 63 -16.04 -14.02 -19.81
C PHE A 63 -14.99 -14.17 -18.69
N LEU A 64 -13.78 -14.61 -19.03
CA LEU A 64 -12.65 -14.69 -18.10
C LEU A 64 -12.25 -13.29 -17.58
N ALA A 65 -12.21 -12.27 -18.44
CA ALA A 65 -11.96 -10.89 -18.02
C ALA A 65 -13.01 -10.38 -17.03
N HIS A 66 -14.29 -10.72 -17.23
CA HIS A 66 -15.32 -10.38 -16.25
C HIS A 66 -15.14 -11.15 -14.93
N LEU A 67 -14.77 -12.44 -15.01
CA LEU A 67 -14.47 -13.26 -13.83
C LEU A 67 -13.24 -12.77 -13.06
N GLU A 68 -12.24 -12.18 -13.72
CA GLU A 68 -11.06 -11.62 -13.07
C GLU A 68 -11.47 -10.64 -11.96
N SER A 69 -12.22 -9.61 -12.34
CA SER A 69 -12.70 -8.57 -11.42
C SER A 69 -13.52 -9.11 -10.22
N ILE A 70 -14.22 -10.23 -10.40
CA ILE A 70 -15.09 -10.84 -9.38
C ILE A 70 -14.29 -11.77 -8.47
N THR A 71 -13.41 -12.58 -9.04
CA THR A 71 -12.69 -13.63 -8.31
C THR A 71 -11.69 -13.04 -7.33
N VAL A 72 -11.10 -11.89 -7.64
CA VAL A 72 -10.29 -11.08 -6.70
C VAL A 72 -10.99 -10.89 -5.35
N MET A 73 -12.30 -10.59 -5.38
CA MET A 73 -13.07 -10.25 -4.18
C MET A 73 -13.73 -11.46 -3.53
N ILE A 74 -14.31 -12.37 -4.34
CA ILE A 74 -15.24 -13.40 -3.84
C ILE A 74 -14.56 -14.76 -3.61
N LYS A 75 -13.62 -15.14 -4.49
CA LYS A 75 -12.91 -16.41 -4.34
C LYS A 75 -11.44 -16.28 -4.73
N PRO A 76 -10.65 -15.64 -3.85
CA PRO A 76 -9.25 -15.34 -4.09
C PRO A 76 -8.44 -16.55 -4.63
N SER A 77 -8.62 -17.76 -4.09
CA SER A 77 -7.87 -18.97 -4.52
C SER A 77 -8.05 -19.37 -5.97
N VAL A 78 -9.11 -18.91 -6.63
CA VAL A 78 -9.41 -19.24 -8.03
C VAL A 78 -8.82 -18.22 -9.00
N HIS A 79 -8.61 -16.99 -8.54
CA HIS A 79 -8.19 -15.85 -9.37
C HIS A 79 -6.96 -16.14 -10.26
N PRO A 80 -5.83 -16.70 -9.76
CA PRO A 80 -4.69 -16.99 -10.61
C PRO A 80 -4.97 -17.96 -11.76
N PHE A 81 -5.92 -18.88 -11.60
CA PHE A 81 -6.25 -19.82 -12.67
C PHE A 81 -6.98 -19.13 -13.81
N VAL A 82 -7.75 -18.08 -13.52
CA VAL A 82 -8.38 -17.22 -14.53
C VAL A 82 -7.28 -16.48 -15.30
N THR A 83 -6.33 -15.87 -14.58
CA THR A 83 -5.20 -15.14 -15.15
C THR A 83 -4.37 -16.02 -16.08
N LEU A 84 -3.92 -17.16 -15.57
CA LEU A 84 -3.11 -18.11 -16.30
C LEU A 84 -3.85 -18.62 -17.53
N LYS A 85 -5.17 -18.85 -17.42
CA LYS A 85 -5.98 -19.27 -18.57
C LYS A 85 -6.05 -18.19 -19.65
N MET A 86 -6.26 -16.93 -19.29
CA MET A 86 -6.27 -15.83 -20.27
C MET A 86 -4.95 -15.71 -21.02
N VAL A 87 -3.82 -15.88 -20.32
CA VAL A 87 -2.49 -15.87 -20.94
C VAL A 87 -2.31 -17.08 -21.85
N GLN A 88 -2.64 -18.29 -21.38
CA GLN A 88 -2.58 -19.51 -22.20
C GLN A 88 -3.39 -19.38 -23.50
N LEU A 89 -4.63 -18.89 -23.41
CA LEU A 89 -5.48 -18.68 -24.59
C LEU A 89 -4.91 -17.63 -25.53
N THR A 90 -4.36 -16.55 -24.99
CA THR A 90 -3.68 -15.53 -25.80
C THR A 90 -2.49 -16.13 -26.56
N MET A 91 -1.67 -16.94 -25.90
CA MET A 91 -0.50 -17.57 -26.53
C MET A 91 -0.87 -18.64 -27.58
N LEU A 92 -1.98 -19.35 -27.39
CA LEU A 92 -2.41 -20.43 -28.29
C LEU A 92 -3.25 -19.93 -29.48
N TYR A 93 -4.12 -18.95 -29.25
CA TYR A 93 -5.14 -18.53 -30.23
C TYR A 93 -4.92 -17.12 -30.78
N GLY A 94 -4.06 -16.30 -30.17
CA GLY A 94 -3.75 -14.94 -30.60
C GLY A 94 -4.26 -13.87 -29.65
N LEU A 95 -3.97 -12.61 -29.97
CA LEU A 95 -4.35 -11.44 -29.17
C LEU A 95 -5.85 -11.15 -29.27
N SER A 96 -6.47 -10.82 -28.13
CA SER A 96 -7.84 -10.33 -28.03
C SER A 96 -7.84 -8.94 -27.37
N PRO A 97 -8.91 -8.14 -27.51
CA PRO A 97 -9.00 -6.83 -26.85
C PRO A 97 -8.81 -6.86 -25.32
N VAL A 98 -9.05 -8.02 -24.67
CA VAL A 98 -8.88 -8.20 -23.22
C VAL A 98 -7.61 -8.98 -22.83
N SER A 99 -6.75 -9.33 -23.80
CA SER A 99 -5.43 -9.91 -23.53
C SER A 99 -4.54 -9.05 -22.61
N PRO A 100 -4.58 -7.69 -22.65
CA PRO A 100 -3.88 -6.86 -21.67
C PRO A 100 -4.17 -7.22 -20.20
N ILE A 101 -5.41 -7.57 -19.87
CA ILE A 101 -5.81 -7.98 -18.51
C ILE A 101 -5.04 -9.24 -18.11
N GLY A 102 -5.00 -10.26 -18.97
CA GLY A 102 -4.27 -11.50 -18.66
C GLY A 102 -2.80 -11.25 -18.33
N PHE A 103 -2.11 -10.44 -19.13
CA PHE A 103 -0.68 -10.16 -18.93
C PHE A 103 -0.40 -9.27 -17.71
N VAL A 104 -1.23 -8.26 -17.42
CA VAL A 104 -0.99 -7.39 -16.26
C VAL A 104 -1.16 -8.15 -14.94
N TYR A 105 -2.19 -8.98 -14.85
CA TYR A 105 -2.42 -9.82 -13.67
C TYR A 105 -1.37 -10.92 -13.55
N PHE A 106 -0.89 -11.47 -14.68
CA PHE A 106 0.21 -12.42 -14.67
C PHE A 106 1.51 -11.76 -14.18
N GLY A 107 1.76 -10.52 -14.60
CA GLY A 107 2.86 -9.70 -14.08
C GLY A 107 2.75 -9.49 -12.56
N SER A 108 1.57 -9.12 -12.07
CA SER A 108 1.32 -8.98 -10.62
C SER A 108 1.52 -10.29 -9.86
N LEU A 109 1.02 -11.42 -10.38
CA LEU A 109 1.19 -12.74 -9.78
C LEU A 109 2.67 -13.12 -9.64
N LEU A 110 3.47 -12.91 -10.69
CA LEU A 110 4.91 -13.19 -10.65
C LEU A 110 5.65 -12.26 -9.68
N ALA A 111 5.30 -10.97 -9.66
CA ALA A 111 5.89 -10.01 -8.73
C ALA A 111 5.60 -10.39 -7.28
N ASN A 112 4.36 -10.78 -6.97
CA ASN A 112 3.98 -11.20 -5.61
C ASN A 112 4.70 -12.47 -5.14
N ARG A 113 5.12 -13.34 -6.08
CA ARG A 113 5.93 -14.53 -5.79
C ARG A 113 7.43 -14.26 -5.72
N GLY A 114 7.84 -12.99 -5.75
CA GLY A 114 9.22 -12.54 -5.60
C GLY A 114 9.96 -12.22 -6.90
N SER A 115 9.38 -12.55 -8.07
CA SER A 115 9.98 -12.23 -9.38
C SER A 115 9.55 -10.82 -9.84
N ILE A 116 9.91 -9.78 -9.08
CA ILE A 116 9.37 -8.42 -9.24
C ILE A 116 9.73 -7.82 -10.60
N ARG A 117 10.99 -7.92 -11.03
CA ARG A 117 11.44 -7.38 -12.33
C ARG A 117 10.75 -8.08 -13.50
N LEU A 118 10.58 -9.41 -13.40
CA LEU A 118 9.86 -10.18 -14.41
C LEU A 118 8.37 -9.80 -14.45
N GLY A 119 7.76 -9.65 -13.27
CA GLY A 119 6.39 -9.15 -13.16
C GLY A 119 6.22 -7.78 -13.82
N HIS A 120 7.15 -6.87 -13.56
CA HIS A 120 7.17 -5.54 -14.16
C HIS A 120 7.23 -5.57 -15.69
N ARG A 121 8.07 -6.45 -16.27
CA ARG A 121 8.13 -6.65 -17.73
C ARG A 121 6.76 -6.98 -18.33
N PHE A 122 6.01 -7.89 -17.69
CA PHE A 122 4.66 -8.23 -18.15
C PHE A 122 3.64 -7.10 -17.94
N THR A 123 3.80 -6.27 -16.91
CA THR A 123 2.96 -5.07 -16.76
C THR A 123 3.22 -4.02 -17.83
N LEU A 124 4.47 -3.87 -18.29
CA LEU A 124 4.81 -3.01 -19.43
C LEU A 124 4.25 -3.56 -20.74
N LEU A 125 4.43 -4.87 -20.99
CA LEU A 125 3.82 -5.54 -22.14
C LEU A 125 2.30 -5.34 -22.18
N ALA A 126 1.63 -5.44 -21.03
CA ALA A 126 0.19 -5.21 -20.96
C ALA A 126 -0.19 -3.77 -21.34
N LYS A 127 0.60 -2.77 -20.93
CA LYS A 127 0.41 -1.37 -21.34
C LYS A 127 0.63 -1.19 -22.84
N ASP A 128 1.70 -1.74 -23.39
CA ASP A 128 1.98 -1.67 -24.84
C ASP A 128 0.87 -2.34 -25.67
N LEU A 129 0.28 -3.43 -25.14
CA LEU A 129 -0.87 -4.09 -25.76
C LEU A 129 -2.14 -3.24 -25.73
N LEU A 130 -2.34 -2.35 -24.74
CA LEU A 130 -3.48 -1.43 -24.74
C LEU A 130 -3.45 -0.51 -25.97
N GLU A 131 -2.28 0.05 -26.29
CA GLU A 131 -2.09 0.92 -27.44
C GLU A 131 -2.26 0.15 -28.74
N LYS A 132 -1.61 -1.02 -28.86
CA LYS A 132 -1.68 -1.84 -30.08
C LYS A 132 -3.10 -2.29 -30.42
N LEU A 133 -3.89 -2.64 -29.41
CA LEU A 133 -5.23 -3.21 -29.59
C LEU A 133 -6.32 -2.14 -29.51
N GLU A 134 -5.96 -0.88 -29.32
CA GLU A 134 -6.89 0.23 -29.07
C GLU A 134 -7.90 -0.09 -27.94
N ALA A 135 -7.42 -0.79 -26.90
CA ALA A 135 -8.24 -1.39 -25.85
C ALA A 135 -8.60 -0.41 -24.73
N GLY A 136 -9.20 0.73 -25.08
CA GLY A 136 -9.53 1.81 -24.16
C GLY A 136 -10.48 1.40 -23.02
N GLU A 137 -11.39 0.46 -23.27
CA GLU A 137 -12.39 -0.01 -22.28
C GLU A 137 -11.76 -0.68 -21.05
N VAL A 138 -10.58 -1.29 -21.20
CA VAL A 138 -9.88 -2.00 -20.11
C VAL A 138 -8.64 -1.26 -19.61
N ALA A 139 -8.32 -0.11 -20.19
CA ALA A 139 -7.09 0.63 -19.89
C ALA A 139 -7.01 1.05 -18.42
N GLY A 140 -8.13 1.49 -17.84
CA GLY A 140 -8.19 1.88 -16.43
C GLY A 140 -7.83 0.76 -15.45
N GLU A 141 -8.30 -0.46 -15.71
CA GLU A 141 -7.96 -1.67 -14.96
C GLU A 141 -6.48 -2.03 -15.10
N VAL A 142 -6.00 -2.07 -16.34
CA VAL A 142 -4.64 -2.49 -16.63
C VAL A 142 -3.62 -1.51 -16.05
N ILE A 143 -3.85 -0.20 -16.18
CA ILE A 143 -2.96 0.81 -15.57
C ILE A 143 -2.99 0.71 -14.04
N CYS A 144 -4.16 0.49 -13.44
CA CYS A 144 -4.32 0.31 -12.01
C CYS A 144 -3.47 -0.86 -11.48
N VAL A 145 -3.60 -2.04 -12.09
CA VAL A 145 -2.84 -3.24 -11.70
C VAL A 145 -1.35 -3.08 -11.99
N ALA A 146 -0.98 -2.46 -13.11
CA ALA A 146 0.42 -2.19 -13.43
C ALA A 146 1.08 -1.29 -12.37
N THR A 147 0.37 -0.25 -11.91
CA THR A 147 0.86 0.68 -10.87
C THR A 147 1.24 -0.04 -9.58
N GLU A 148 0.53 -1.11 -9.24
CA GLU A 148 0.79 -1.90 -8.03
C GLU A 148 2.16 -2.60 -8.07
N VAL A 149 2.65 -2.95 -9.26
CA VAL A 149 3.98 -3.55 -9.48
C VAL A 149 5.03 -2.47 -9.67
N VAL A 150 4.73 -1.42 -10.46
CA VAL A 150 5.68 -0.33 -10.78
C VAL A 150 6.19 0.34 -9.52
N ARG A 151 5.36 0.54 -8.50
CA ARG A 151 5.78 1.12 -7.21
C ARG A 151 6.77 0.27 -6.40
N PHE A 152 7.04 -0.97 -6.79
CA PHE A 152 8.12 -1.78 -6.22
C PHE A 152 9.43 -1.63 -7.00
N ILE A 153 9.41 -0.95 -8.14
CA ILE A 153 10.55 -0.76 -9.04
C ILE A 153 10.95 0.72 -9.11
N GLU A 154 10.00 1.60 -9.41
CA GLU A 154 10.22 3.03 -9.55
C GLU A 154 10.10 3.77 -8.21
N PRO A 155 10.77 4.94 -8.05
CA PRO A 155 10.57 5.81 -6.90
C PRO A 155 9.09 6.06 -6.64
N LEU A 156 8.62 5.70 -5.44
CA LEU A 156 7.19 5.73 -5.09
C LEU A 156 6.57 7.10 -5.36
N GLN A 157 7.28 8.18 -5.02
CA GLN A 157 6.83 9.56 -5.24
C GLN A 157 6.54 9.86 -6.73
N ALA A 158 7.35 9.32 -7.65
CA ALA A 158 7.18 9.52 -9.09
C ALA A 158 6.08 8.62 -9.67
N ALA A 159 5.99 7.37 -9.18
CA ALA A 159 5.01 6.39 -9.65
C ALA A 159 3.56 6.81 -9.32
N ILE A 160 3.33 7.44 -8.17
CA ILE A 160 1.99 7.86 -7.70
C ILE A 160 1.43 9.00 -8.55
N GLU A 161 2.23 10.02 -8.84
CA GLU A 161 1.75 11.23 -9.53
C GLU A 161 1.36 10.96 -10.98
N SER A 162 2.05 10.03 -11.66
CA SER A 162 1.83 9.80 -13.08
C SER A 162 0.79 8.71 -13.35
N LEU A 163 0.95 7.52 -12.78
CA LEU A 163 0.20 6.34 -13.24
C LEU A 163 -1.21 6.25 -12.68
N ALA A 164 -1.42 6.58 -11.41
CA ALA A 164 -2.76 6.47 -10.81
C ALA A 164 -3.74 7.51 -11.41
N ILE A 165 -3.25 8.72 -11.72
CA ILE A 165 -4.04 9.77 -12.39
C ILE A 165 -4.35 9.36 -13.84
N GLN A 166 -3.37 8.77 -14.55
CA GLN A 166 -3.57 8.24 -15.90
C GLN A 166 -4.62 7.11 -15.90
N GLY A 167 -4.51 6.16 -14.96
CA GLY A 167 -5.44 5.04 -14.85
C GLY A 167 -6.86 5.50 -14.53
N GLU A 168 -7.03 6.47 -13.63
CA GLU A 168 -8.33 7.08 -13.36
C GLU A 168 -8.91 7.75 -14.61
N SER A 169 -8.10 8.56 -15.30
CA SER A 169 -8.54 9.27 -16.51
C SER A 169 -8.94 8.30 -17.62
N ALA A 170 -8.17 7.22 -17.81
CA ALA A 170 -8.46 6.16 -18.77
C ALA A 170 -9.74 5.40 -18.40
N ALA A 171 -9.94 5.08 -17.13
CA ALA A 171 -11.17 4.44 -16.65
C ALA A 171 -12.40 5.32 -16.91
N MET A 172 -12.31 6.61 -16.60
CA MET A 172 -13.39 7.57 -16.85
C MET A 172 -13.69 7.72 -18.34
N ALA A 173 -12.66 7.78 -19.20
CA ALA A 173 -12.83 7.83 -20.65
C ALA A 173 -13.48 6.56 -21.22
N GLY A 174 -13.16 5.39 -20.65
CA GLY A 174 -13.79 4.10 -20.97
C GLY A 174 -15.17 3.88 -20.33
N GLY A 175 -15.65 4.81 -19.49
CA GLY A 175 -16.93 4.68 -18.79
C GLY A 175 -16.92 3.72 -17.59
N ASP A 176 -15.74 3.28 -17.11
CA ASP A 176 -15.60 2.40 -15.96
C ASP A 176 -15.40 3.19 -14.66
N ILE A 177 -16.52 3.57 -14.04
CA ILE A 177 -16.55 4.30 -12.77
C ILE A 177 -15.90 3.49 -11.64
N ARG A 178 -16.01 2.15 -11.67
CA ARG A 178 -15.44 1.30 -10.63
C ARG A 178 -13.93 1.42 -10.63
N TRP A 179 -13.29 1.26 -11.80
CA TRP A 179 -11.85 1.39 -11.92
C TRP A 179 -11.38 2.83 -11.71
N ALA A 180 -12.19 3.84 -12.04
CA ALA A 180 -11.87 5.23 -11.68
C ALA A 180 -11.79 5.41 -10.15
N CYS A 181 -12.77 4.89 -9.40
CA CYS A 181 -12.74 4.92 -7.94
C CYS A 181 -11.57 4.10 -7.35
N ILE A 182 -11.22 2.95 -7.93
CA ILE A 182 -10.10 2.12 -7.43
C ILE A 182 -8.76 2.80 -7.68
N ASN A 183 -8.52 3.37 -8.87
CA ASN A 183 -7.31 4.14 -9.16
C ASN A 183 -7.16 5.33 -8.19
N ARG A 184 -8.24 6.06 -7.94
CA ARG A 184 -8.23 7.17 -6.98
C ARG A 184 -7.94 6.70 -5.55
N LEU A 185 -8.51 5.57 -5.13
CA LEU A 185 -8.22 4.95 -3.83
C LEU A 185 -6.73 4.61 -3.71
N GLN A 186 -6.14 3.99 -4.74
CA GLN A 186 -4.72 3.67 -4.76
C GLN A 186 -3.87 4.93 -4.66
N TYR A 187 -4.17 5.97 -5.46
CA TYR A 187 -3.49 7.26 -5.37
C TYR A 187 -3.45 7.80 -3.94
N CYS A 188 -4.60 7.94 -3.29
CA CYS A 188 -4.69 8.50 -1.94
C CYS A 188 -3.97 7.64 -0.88
N THR A 189 -4.12 6.31 -0.94
CA THR A 189 -3.47 5.41 0.02
C THR A 189 -1.95 5.37 -0.16
N MET A 190 -1.43 5.57 -1.37
CA MET A 190 0.00 5.65 -1.61
C MET A 190 0.58 7.02 -1.21
N MET A 191 -0.18 8.11 -1.39
CA MET A 191 0.19 9.45 -0.92
C MET A 191 0.47 9.46 0.58
N PHE A 192 -0.28 8.69 1.38
CA PHE A 192 -0.01 8.54 2.81
C PHE A 192 1.43 8.07 3.12
N TRP A 193 2.01 7.21 2.28
CA TRP A 193 3.36 6.67 2.47
C TRP A 193 4.46 7.49 1.82
N ALA A 194 4.15 8.23 0.76
CA ALA A 194 5.12 8.91 -0.08
C ALA A 194 5.19 10.42 0.13
N CYS A 195 4.10 11.04 0.58
CA CYS A 195 3.96 12.48 0.65
C CYS A 195 4.64 13.05 1.89
N PRO A 196 5.40 14.15 1.76
CA PRO A 196 6.06 14.78 2.89
C PRO A 196 5.11 15.54 3.82
N SER A 197 3.81 15.65 3.53
CA SER A 197 2.85 16.44 4.32
C SER A 197 1.52 15.74 4.49
N LEU A 198 1.15 15.42 5.74
CA LEU A 198 -0.13 14.78 6.06
C LEU A 198 -1.35 15.68 5.76
N SER A 199 -1.23 17.00 5.77
CA SER A 199 -2.34 17.89 5.40
C SER A 199 -2.69 17.77 3.92
N VAL A 200 -1.68 17.69 3.04
CA VAL A 200 -1.88 17.44 1.61
C VAL A 200 -2.54 16.08 1.38
N VAL A 201 -2.10 15.06 2.11
CA VAL A 201 -2.70 13.72 2.07
C VAL A 201 -4.17 13.77 2.49
N TYR A 202 -4.49 14.49 3.56
CA TYR A 202 -5.85 14.64 4.06
C TYR A 202 -6.77 15.33 3.04
N ASP A 203 -6.30 16.40 2.39
CA ASP A 203 -7.06 17.09 1.34
C ASP A 203 -7.40 16.14 0.19
N LYS A 204 -6.45 15.28 -0.21
CA LYS A 204 -6.69 14.24 -1.23
C LYS A 204 -7.68 13.18 -0.79
N PHE A 205 -7.66 12.76 0.48
CA PHE A 205 -8.71 11.89 1.00
C PHE A 205 -10.08 12.57 0.98
N CYS A 206 -10.17 13.86 1.31
CA CYS A 206 -11.43 14.61 1.24
C CYS A 206 -11.97 14.72 -0.19
N GLU A 207 -11.11 15.01 -1.17
CA GLU A 207 -11.47 15.03 -2.59
C GLU A 207 -11.98 13.67 -3.07
N ALA A 208 -11.27 12.60 -2.72
CA ALA A 208 -11.66 11.23 -3.07
C ALA A 208 -12.96 10.80 -2.38
N SER A 209 -13.17 11.18 -1.12
CA SER A 209 -14.39 10.86 -0.36
C SER A 209 -15.61 11.50 -1.00
N ARG A 210 -15.50 12.77 -1.42
CA ARG A 210 -16.56 13.46 -2.16
C ARG A 210 -16.89 12.76 -3.48
N PHE A 211 -15.87 12.47 -4.29
CA PHE A 211 -16.04 11.77 -5.55
C PHE A 211 -16.71 10.40 -5.38
N MET A 212 -16.24 9.56 -4.45
CA MET A 212 -16.82 8.22 -4.24
C MET A 212 -18.25 8.28 -3.69
N LYS A 213 -18.60 9.30 -2.89
CA LYS A 213 -19.98 9.54 -2.43
C LYS A 213 -20.89 9.92 -3.61
N GLU A 214 -20.44 10.81 -4.49
CA GLU A 214 -21.17 11.23 -5.71
C GLU A 214 -21.38 10.06 -6.68
N GLN A 215 -20.38 9.19 -6.84
CA GLN A 215 -20.47 7.99 -7.68
C GLN A 215 -21.19 6.80 -6.99
N HIS A 216 -21.68 6.99 -5.76
CA HIS A 216 -22.30 5.94 -4.93
C HIS A 216 -21.43 4.67 -4.75
N HIS A 217 -20.10 4.80 -4.84
CA HIS A 217 -19.17 3.69 -4.81
C HIS A 217 -18.74 3.33 -3.37
N ARG A 218 -19.68 2.75 -2.60
CA ARG A 218 -19.53 2.46 -1.16
C ARG A 218 -18.30 1.61 -0.83
N ALA A 219 -17.98 0.61 -1.66
CA ALA A 219 -16.88 -0.32 -1.37
C ALA A 219 -15.52 0.41 -1.23
N SER A 220 -15.15 1.23 -2.23
CA SER A 220 -13.90 2.01 -2.17
C SER A 220 -13.92 3.04 -1.04
N LEU A 221 -15.07 3.68 -0.79
CA LEU A 221 -15.22 4.62 0.32
C LEU A 221 -14.92 3.95 1.66
N SER A 222 -15.53 2.80 1.93
CA SER A 222 -15.30 2.02 3.16
C SER A 222 -13.83 1.60 3.33
N PHE A 223 -13.13 1.28 2.25
CA PHE A 223 -11.69 0.97 2.31
C PHE A 223 -10.81 2.20 2.62
N MET A 224 -11.22 3.38 2.17
CA MET A 224 -10.45 4.61 2.29
C MET A 224 -10.58 5.29 3.66
N LEU A 225 -11.78 5.28 4.25
CA LEU A 225 -12.08 5.99 5.49
C LEU A 225 -11.08 5.71 6.63
N PRO A 226 -10.62 4.46 6.87
CA PRO A 226 -9.61 4.19 7.89
C PRO A 226 -8.26 4.91 7.68
N PHE A 227 -7.84 5.11 6.42
CA PHE A 227 -6.62 5.87 6.11
C PHE A 227 -6.83 7.37 6.37
N GLN A 228 -8.01 7.89 6.02
CA GLN A 228 -8.37 9.28 6.30
C GLN A 228 -8.43 9.55 7.81
N GLU A 229 -9.03 8.65 8.59
CA GLU A 229 -9.09 8.74 10.05
C GLU A 229 -7.69 8.66 10.68
N THR A 230 -6.85 7.73 10.22
CA THR A 230 -5.45 7.60 10.66
C THR A 230 -4.67 8.89 10.42
N THR A 231 -4.87 9.52 9.27
CA THR A 231 -4.23 10.80 8.91
C THR A 231 -4.65 11.91 9.88
N LEU A 232 -5.95 12.05 10.16
CA LEU A 232 -6.48 13.02 11.13
C LEU A 232 -5.92 12.83 12.54
N ILE A 233 -5.88 11.58 13.01
CA ILE A 233 -5.35 11.24 14.33
C ILE A 233 -3.87 11.64 14.44
N LEU A 234 -3.06 11.34 13.42
CA LEU A 234 -1.64 11.72 13.41
C LEU A 234 -1.46 13.24 13.37
N MET A 235 -2.33 13.97 12.66
CA MET A 235 -2.34 15.43 12.63
C MET A 235 -2.76 16.06 13.96
N GLY A 236 -3.27 15.29 14.93
CA GLY A 236 -3.74 15.81 16.21
C GLY A 236 -5.09 16.52 16.13
N CYS A 237 -5.85 16.30 15.06
CA CYS A 237 -7.21 16.82 14.93
C CYS A 237 -8.19 15.96 15.74
N GLU A 238 -9.18 16.60 16.36
CA GLU A 238 -10.30 15.87 16.95
C GLU A 238 -11.09 15.16 15.86
N THR A 239 -11.09 13.83 15.91
CA THR A 239 -12.01 13.05 15.08
C THR A 239 -13.38 13.15 15.73
N LYS A 240 -14.31 13.89 15.12
CA LYS A 240 -15.73 13.56 15.32
C LYS A 240 -15.86 12.10 14.92
N ALA A 241 -16.21 11.22 15.86
CA ALA A 241 -16.64 9.87 15.51
C ALA A 241 -17.61 10.05 14.34
N VAL A 242 -17.29 9.48 13.18
CA VAL A 242 -18.20 9.46 12.05
C VAL A 242 -19.50 8.91 12.63
N THR A 243 -20.52 9.76 12.70
CA THR A 243 -21.75 9.46 13.44
C THR A 243 -22.32 8.16 12.93
N GLU A 244 -22.73 7.29 13.86
CA GLU A 244 -23.21 5.92 13.61
C GLU A 244 -24.25 5.85 12.48
N ASP A 245 -25.00 6.93 12.21
CA ASP A 245 -25.96 7.01 11.12
C ASP A 245 -25.36 7.01 9.70
N GLU A 246 -24.14 7.54 9.47
CA GLU A 246 -23.49 7.48 8.14
C GLU A 246 -22.87 6.09 7.86
N LEU A 247 -22.62 5.30 8.91
CA LEU A 247 -21.99 3.98 8.89
C LEU A 247 -22.98 2.81 9.07
N SER A 248 -24.21 3.08 9.49
CA SER A 248 -25.25 2.08 9.81
C SER A 248 -25.68 1.19 8.63
N SER A 249 -25.25 1.48 7.41
CA SER A 249 -25.53 0.64 6.24
C SER A 249 -24.40 -0.34 5.86
N SER A 250 -23.31 -0.38 6.62
CA SER A 250 -22.26 -1.41 6.47
C SER A 250 -21.82 -1.89 7.84
N SER A 251 -22.36 -3.05 8.25
CA SER A 251 -21.91 -3.95 9.33
C SER A 251 -20.62 -3.52 10.04
N HIS A 252 -20.74 -3.09 11.29
CA HIS A 252 -19.60 -2.96 12.21
C HIS A 252 -18.80 -4.27 12.25
N GLU A 253 -17.48 -4.16 12.08
CA GLU A 253 -16.50 -4.78 12.98
C GLU A 253 -15.11 -4.16 12.76
N SER A 254 -14.67 -3.36 13.74
CA SER A 254 -13.32 -2.83 13.95
C SER A 254 -12.72 -1.89 12.88
N ARG A 255 -12.02 -0.84 13.33
CA ARG A 255 -10.96 -0.21 12.52
C ARG A 255 -10.10 -1.34 11.96
N SER A 256 -9.78 -1.29 10.66
CA SER A 256 -8.94 -2.30 10.01
C SER A 256 -7.71 -2.61 10.88
N PRO A 257 -7.46 -3.89 11.26
CA PRO A 257 -6.34 -4.30 12.13
C PRO A 257 -4.99 -3.67 11.77
N ARG A 258 -4.75 -3.46 10.47
CA ARG A 258 -3.55 -2.81 9.94
C ARG A 258 -3.37 -1.37 10.44
N HIS A 259 -4.45 -0.59 10.46
CA HIS A 259 -4.43 0.82 10.87
C HIS A 259 -4.32 0.94 12.38
N VAL A 260 -5.03 0.08 13.12
CA VAL A 260 -4.92 0.03 14.59
C VAL A 260 -3.50 -0.31 14.99
N MET A 261 -2.85 -1.26 14.32
CA MET A 261 -1.45 -1.59 14.57
C MET A 261 -0.51 -0.42 14.29
N LEU A 262 -0.64 0.22 13.11
CA LEU A 262 0.19 1.38 12.77
C LEU A 262 0.03 2.50 13.81
N LEU A 263 -1.20 2.88 14.15
CA LEU A 263 -1.48 3.91 15.15
C LEU A 263 -0.98 3.50 16.53
N SER A 264 -1.17 2.24 16.94
CA SER A 264 -0.70 1.75 18.23
C SER A 264 0.82 1.76 18.32
N PHE A 265 1.51 1.46 17.22
CA PHE A 265 2.96 1.55 17.14
C PHE A 265 3.43 3.00 17.21
N MET A 266 2.92 3.84 16.32
CA MET A 266 3.32 5.25 16.25
C MET A 266 3.02 5.96 17.57
N LEU A 267 1.84 5.78 18.15
CA LEU A 267 1.43 6.42 19.39
C LEU A 267 1.78 5.62 20.66
N GLU A 268 2.64 4.59 20.57
CA GLU A 268 3.14 3.80 21.70
C GLU A 268 2.05 3.27 22.64
N ASN A 269 0.95 2.78 22.06
CA ASN A 269 -0.11 2.12 22.80
C ASN A 269 0.25 0.64 23.04
N HIS A 270 1.00 0.40 24.12
CA HIS A 270 1.61 -0.90 24.42
C HIS A 270 0.59 -2.03 24.64
N SER A 271 -0.58 -1.75 25.22
CA SER A 271 -1.62 -2.78 25.44
C SER A 271 -2.17 -3.30 24.12
N MET A 272 -2.52 -2.38 23.21
CA MET A 272 -3.01 -2.72 21.87
C MET A 272 -1.92 -3.37 21.03
N LEU A 273 -0.67 -2.91 21.13
CA LEU A 273 0.45 -3.51 20.40
C LEU A 273 0.61 -5.00 20.70
N LYS A 274 0.51 -5.41 21.96
CA LYS A 274 0.62 -6.81 22.35
C LYS A 274 -0.49 -7.68 21.76
N GLU A 275 -1.74 -7.23 21.87
CA GLU A 275 -2.91 -7.93 21.31
C GLU A 275 -2.77 -8.15 19.80
N TYR A 276 -2.43 -7.09 19.05
CA TYR A 276 -2.26 -7.21 17.60
C TYR A 276 -1.02 -8.05 17.25
N ALA A 277 0.07 -7.94 18.01
CA ALA A 277 1.30 -8.68 17.74
C ALA A 277 1.11 -10.21 17.83
N GLU A 278 0.20 -10.67 18.69
CA GLU A 278 -0.15 -12.09 18.82
C GLU A 278 -0.96 -12.59 17.60
N ILE A 279 -1.81 -11.74 17.00
CA ILE A 279 -2.69 -12.06 15.85
C ILE A 279 -1.96 -11.91 14.48
N LEU A 280 -0.83 -11.20 14.45
CA LEU A 280 -0.08 -10.84 13.22
C LEU A 280 0.27 -11.98 12.24
N PRO A 281 0.55 -13.24 12.66
CA PRO A 281 0.81 -14.33 11.71
C PRO A 281 -0.39 -14.65 10.81
N GLU A 282 -1.61 -14.31 11.24
CA GLU A 282 -2.86 -14.65 10.57
C GLU A 282 -3.41 -13.54 9.67
N VAL A 283 -2.81 -12.33 9.72
CA VAL A 283 -3.19 -11.23 8.82
C VAL A 283 -2.70 -11.55 7.41
N ARG A 284 -3.59 -12.17 6.64
CA ARG A 284 -3.38 -12.72 5.30
C ARG A 284 -2.76 -11.66 4.37
N LYS A 285 -1.49 -11.88 3.96
CA LYS A 285 -0.92 -11.25 2.75
C LYS A 285 -1.86 -11.58 1.59
N SER A 286 -2.14 -10.60 0.72
CA SER A 286 -2.80 -10.91 -0.55
C SER A 286 -1.89 -11.89 -1.30
N PRO A 287 -2.34 -13.10 -1.63
CA PRO A 287 -1.49 -14.03 -2.34
C PRO A 287 -1.46 -13.74 -3.86
N TRP A 288 -2.03 -12.60 -4.31
CA TRP A 288 -2.09 -12.21 -5.73
C TRP A 288 -1.50 -10.83 -6.04
N PHE A 289 -1.78 -9.84 -5.18
CA PHE A 289 -1.29 -8.48 -5.36
C PHE A 289 -0.17 -8.19 -4.38
N LEU A 290 0.91 -7.63 -4.92
CA LEU A 290 2.01 -7.12 -4.12
C LEU A 290 1.65 -5.71 -3.65
N TYR A 291 1.02 -5.58 -2.47
CA TYR A 291 0.60 -4.28 -1.93
C TYR A 291 1.76 -3.49 -1.34
N PHE A 292 1.93 -2.21 -1.67
CA PHE A 292 2.97 -1.38 -1.00
C PHE A 292 2.71 -1.26 0.51
N SER A 293 1.43 -1.28 0.91
CA SER A 293 1.04 -1.36 2.31
C SER A 293 1.49 -2.65 3.00
N ASP A 294 1.77 -3.74 2.27
CA ASP A 294 2.44 -4.91 2.84
C ASP A 294 3.89 -4.60 3.21
N ALA A 295 4.59 -3.75 2.46
CA ALA A 295 5.94 -3.34 2.84
C ALA A 295 5.95 -2.50 4.12
N ALA A 296 5.04 -1.53 4.22
CA ALA A 296 4.86 -0.75 5.44
C ALA A 296 4.48 -1.64 6.64
N ARG A 297 3.55 -2.59 6.43
CA ARG A 297 3.16 -3.55 7.46
C ARG A 297 4.34 -4.40 7.90
N THR A 298 5.09 -4.98 6.97
CA THR A 298 6.29 -5.80 7.25
C THR A 298 7.31 -5.03 8.08
N LEU A 299 7.53 -3.75 7.78
CA LEU A 299 8.39 -2.90 8.61
C LEU A 299 7.88 -2.85 10.05
N ILE A 300 6.62 -2.43 10.25
CA ILE A 300 6.03 -2.29 11.60
C ILE A 300 6.04 -3.61 12.37
N VAL A 301 5.68 -4.73 11.73
CA VAL A 301 5.74 -6.06 12.35
C VAL A 301 7.16 -6.42 12.77
N GLY A 302 8.16 -6.15 11.91
CA GLY A 302 9.55 -6.43 12.21
C GLY A 302 10.06 -5.61 13.41
N LEU A 303 9.72 -4.32 13.47
CA LEU A 303 10.09 -3.44 14.58
C LEU A 303 9.46 -3.90 15.90
N ILE A 304 8.16 -4.22 15.89
CA ILE A 304 7.44 -4.78 17.05
C ILE A 304 8.10 -6.09 17.48
N ALA A 305 8.40 -6.99 16.54
CA ALA A 305 8.98 -8.28 16.87
C ALA A 305 10.35 -8.13 17.56
N PHE A 306 11.22 -7.24 17.06
CA PHE A 306 12.50 -6.97 17.73
C PHE A 306 12.32 -6.31 19.11
N GLN A 307 11.34 -5.42 19.28
CA GLN A 307 11.00 -4.86 20.59
C GLN A 307 10.58 -5.96 21.58
N PHE A 308 9.61 -6.80 21.20
CA PHE A 308 9.12 -7.88 22.05
C PHE A 308 10.20 -8.92 22.36
N TYR A 309 11.09 -9.21 21.42
CA TYR A 309 12.23 -10.08 21.68
C TYR A 309 13.16 -9.51 22.75
N ARG A 310 13.43 -8.20 22.76
CA ARG A 310 14.25 -7.57 23.81
C ARG A 310 13.62 -7.68 25.19
N GLU A 311 12.29 -7.54 25.26
CA GLU A 311 11.52 -7.60 26.52
C GLU A 311 11.36 -9.05 27.05
N THR A 312 11.06 -10.00 26.16
CA THR A 312 10.66 -11.37 26.54
C THR A 312 11.75 -12.41 26.36
N ARG A 313 12.71 -12.15 25.48
CA ARG A 313 13.73 -13.11 25.00
C ARG A 313 13.17 -14.38 24.35
N ASP A 314 11.90 -14.36 23.94
CA ASP A 314 11.28 -15.48 23.23
C ASP A 314 11.78 -15.55 21.75
N PRO A 315 12.43 -16.66 21.34
CA PRO A 315 12.97 -16.84 19.99
C PRO A 315 11.96 -16.63 18.86
N LEU A 316 10.67 -16.88 19.11
CA LEU A 316 9.60 -16.68 18.13
C LEU A 316 9.60 -15.25 17.58
N TRP A 317 9.82 -14.26 18.44
CA TRP A 317 9.87 -12.85 18.04
C TRP A 317 11.11 -12.52 17.22
N LEU A 318 12.26 -13.10 17.58
CA LEU A 318 13.48 -12.93 16.79
C LEU A 318 13.31 -13.51 15.38
N GLU A 319 12.70 -14.69 15.25
CA GLU A 319 12.42 -15.32 13.96
C GLU A 319 11.45 -14.48 13.11
N ARG A 320 10.39 -13.94 13.73
CA ARG A 320 9.44 -13.03 13.07
C ARG A 320 10.14 -11.78 12.54
N GLY A 321 11.00 -11.14 13.35
CA GLY A 321 11.78 -9.98 12.95
C GLY A 321 12.72 -10.29 11.78
N LYS A 322 13.45 -11.41 11.85
CA LYS A 322 14.33 -11.89 10.77
C LYS A 322 13.58 -12.17 9.47
N LYS A 323 12.38 -12.76 9.55
CA LYS A 323 11.52 -12.98 8.37
C LYS A 323 11.11 -11.65 7.72
N CYS A 324 10.70 -10.67 8.52
CA CYS A 324 10.35 -9.34 8.01
C CYS A 324 11.53 -8.65 7.33
N ARG A 325 12.74 -8.78 7.91
CA ARG A 325 13.97 -8.28 7.30
C ARG A 325 14.27 -8.99 5.97
N ALA A 326 14.13 -10.31 5.91
CA ALA A 326 14.34 -11.07 4.68
C ALA A 326 13.37 -10.67 3.56
N ASP A 327 12.08 -10.51 3.88
CA ASP A 327 11.07 -10.01 2.93
C ASP A 327 11.43 -8.60 2.42
N MET A 328 11.82 -7.70 3.31
CA MET A 328 12.23 -6.33 2.96
C MET A 328 13.50 -6.33 2.08
N LYS A 329 14.43 -7.26 2.33
CA LYS A 329 15.64 -7.42 1.54
C LYS A 329 15.32 -7.82 0.10
N VAL A 330 14.42 -8.78 -0.10
CA VAL A 330 13.96 -9.17 -1.44
C VAL A 330 13.39 -7.97 -2.18
N TRP A 331 12.54 -7.16 -1.54
CA TRP A 331 11.99 -5.95 -2.17
C TRP A 331 13.04 -4.89 -2.49
N ALA A 332 14.07 -4.74 -1.67
CA ALA A 332 15.17 -3.82 -1.93
C ALA A 332 16.06 -4.27 -3.11
N GLU A 333 16.39 -5.57 -3.20
CA GLU A 333 17.30 -6.12 -4.21
C GLU A 333 16.60 -6.36 -5.57
N GLU A 334 15.45 -7.04 -5.55
CA GLU A 334 14.67 -7.34 -6.76
C GLU A 334 13.82 -6.15 -7.22
N GLY A 335 13.41 -5.30 -6.29
CA GLY A 335 12.57 -4.14 -6.56
C GLY A 335 13.38 -2.85 -6.68
N SER A 336 13.35 -2.07 -5.60
CA SER A 336 13.82 -0.69 -5.56
C SER A 336 14.55 -0.35 -4.27
N LEU A 337 15.86 -0.07 -4.38
CA LEU A 337 16.63 0.48 -3.27
C LEU A 337 16.05 1.82 -2.80
N TRP A 338 15.52 2.63 -3.71
CA TRP A 338 14.90 3.92 -3.36
C TRP A 338 13.77 3.76 -2.34
N ASN A 339 12.88 2.77 -2.56
CA ASN A 339 11.68 2.61 -1.74
C ASN A 339 11.91 1.81 -0.44
N PHE A 340 12.90 0.91 -0.42
CA PHE A 340 13.00 -0.11 0.63
C PHE A 340 14.32 -0.11 1.41
N GLN A 341 15.38 0.56 0.92
CA GLN A 341 16.70 0.52 1.56
C GLN A 341 16.67 1.03 3.01
N HIS A 342 16.04 2.17 3.27
CA HIS A 342 15.96 2.74 4.61
C HIS A 342 15.18 1.86 5.59
N LYS A 343 14.13 1.18 5.11
CA LYS A 343 13.33 0.22 5.89
C LYS A 343 14.13 -1.03 6.22
N LEU A 344 14.89 -1.57 5.26
CA LEU A 344 15.79 -2.71 5.48
C LEU A 344 16.87 -2.36 6.51
N LEU A 345 17.55 -1.23 6.35
CA LEU A 345 18.59 -0.76 7.26
C LEU A 345 18.06 -0.52 8.68
N LEU A 346 16.81 -0.07 8.81
CA LEU A 346 16.18 0.11 10.12
C LEU A 346 15.93 -1.23 10.82
N LEU A 347 15.43 -2.23 10.07
CA LEU A 347 15.25 -3.59 10.59
C LEU A 347 16.60 -4.22 10.98
N GLU A 348 17.67 -3.96 10.22
CA GLU A 348 19.03 -4.40 10.55
C GLU A 348 19.55 -3.74 11.84
N ALA A 349 19.28 -2.44 12.03
CA ALA A 349 19.65 -1.73 13.26
C ALA A 349 18.95 -2.34 14.48
N GLU A 350 17.64 -2.60 14.38
CA GLU A 350 16.85 -3.22 15.44
C GLU A 350 17.25 -4.67 15.71
N GLU A 351 17.65 -5.44 14.69
CA GLU A 351 18.20 -6.78 14.87
C GLU A 351 19.56 -6.73 15.59
N HIS A 352 20.46 -5.84 15.18
CA HIS A 352 21.74 -5.65 15.87
C HIS A 352 21.55 -5.26 17.33
N TYR A 353 20.65 -4.31 17.60
CA TYR A 353 20.33 -3.91 18.97
C TYR A 353 19.77 -5.09 19.79
N SER A 354 18.83 -5.83 19.21
CA SER A 354 18.22 -7.01 19.84
C SER A 354 19.21 -8.10 20.24
N ASN A 355 20.24 -8.30 19.40
CA ASN A 355 21.30 -9.30 19.61
C ASN A 355 22.47 -8.80 20.46
N GLY A 356 22.45 -7.53 20.92
CA GLY A 356 23.55 -6.94 21.70
C GLY A 356 24.77 -6.51 20.88
N ASN A 357 24.62 -6.38 19.54
CA ASN A 357 25.68 -5.91 18.65
C ASN A 357 25.74 -4.38 18.64
N PHE A 358 26.16 -3.80 19.77
CA PHE A 358 26.14 -2.34 20.01
C PHE A 358 27.07 -1.54 19.09
N ASP A 359 28.06 -2.17 18.45
CA ASP A 359 28.95 -1.49 17.49
C ASP A 359 28.28 -1.27 16.12
N ASN A 360 27.45 -2.24 15.68
CA ASN A 360 26.84 -2.21 14.35
C ASN A 360 25.50 -1.49 14.33
N ALA A 361 24.73 -1.53 15.42
CA ALA A 361 23.42 -0.87 15.48
C ALA A 361 23.46 0.64 15.15
N PRO A 362 24.38 1.46 15.72
CA PRO A 362 24.52 2.87 15.38
C PRO A 362 24.79 3.15 13.90
N VAL A 363 25.61 2.30 13.28
CA VAL A 363 25.98 2.42 11.86
C VAL A 363 24.74 2.18 10.99
N SER A 364 23.95 1.16 11.31
CA SER A 364 22.72 0.85 10.57
C SER A 364 21.65 1.93 10.76
N TYR A 365 21.46 2.47 11.97
CA TYR A 365 20.55 3.62 12.19
C TYR A 365 20.97 4.82 11.36
N THR A 366 22.26 5.19 11.39
CA THR A 366 22.78 6.34 10.64
C THR A 366 22.55 6.18 9.13
N LYS A 367 22.80 4.99 8.59
CA LYS A 367 22.54 4.67 7.17
C LYS A 367 21.04 4.71 6.84
N SER A 368 20.19 4.20 7.73
CA SER A 368 18.74 4.22 7.56
C SER A 368 18.21 5.65 7.48
N ILE A 369 18.60 6.52 8.42
CA ILE A 369 18.22 7.93 8.46
C ILE A 369 18.70 8.66 7.19
N ALA A 370 19.97 8.47 6.80
CA ALA A 370 20.53 9.09 5.60
C ALA A 370 19.80 8.65 4.32
N SER A 371 19.46 7.36 4.20
CA SER A 371 18.72 6.80 3.07
C SER A 371 17.28 7.35 3.03
N ALA A 372 16.57 7.37 4.16
CA ALA A 372 15.21 7.92 4.24
C ALA A 372 15.16 9.40 3.84
N LYS A 373 16.13 10.19 4.31
CA LYS A 373 16.29 11.60 3.96
C LYS A 373 16.57 11.79 2.46
N ALA A 374 17.53 11.05 1.92
CA ALA A 374 17.90 11.13 0.50
C ALA A 374 16.73 10.77 -0.43
N HIS A 375 15.93 9.78 -0.03
CA HIS A 375 14.77 9.29 -0.79
C HIS A 375 13.44 9.97 -0.40
N LYS A 376 13.47 11.00 0.45
CA LYS A 376 12.31 11.83 0.84
C LYS A 376 11.18 11.07 1.56
N PHE A 377 11.52 10.06 2.36
CA PHE A 377 10.57 9.36 3.24
C PHE A 377 10.59 9.95 4.65
N ILE A 378 10.02 11.14 4.82
CA ILE A 378 10.13 11.93 6.05
C ILE A 378 9.56 11.23 7.30
N GLY A 379 8.44 10.50 7.17
CA GLY A 379 7.85 9.74 8.27
C GLY A 379 8.76 8.59 8.73
N ASP A 380 9.47 7.96 7.80
CA ASP A 380 10.45 6.92 8.12
C ASP A 380 11.75 7.51 8.68
N GLU A 381 12.18 8.70 8.21
CA GLU A 381 13.32 9.45 8.78
C GLU A 381 13.04 9.78 10.27
N ALA A 382 11.85 10.30 10.57
CA ALA A 382 11.42 10.59 11.94
C ALA A 382 11.42 9.34 12.82
N LEU A 383 10.88 8.22 12.31
CA LEU A 383 10.84 6.95 13.02
C LEU A 383 12.24 6.38 13.29
N ALA A 384 13.13 6.44 12.29
CA ALA A 384 14.50 5.96 12.44
C ALA A 384 15.28 6.79 13.47
N CYS A 385 15.10 8.11 13.48
CA CYS A 385 15.65 8.99 14.52
C CYS A 385 15.13 8.63 15.92
N GLU A 386 13.82 8.40 16.07
CA GLU A 386 13.24 8.04 17.37
C GLU A 386 13.80 6.71 17.90
N LEU A 387 13.91 5.70 17.04
CA LEU A 387 14.44 4.40 17.43
C LEU A 387 15.94 4.46 17.76
N ALA A 388 16.72 5.23 17.00
CA ALA A 388 18.12 5.52 17.33
C ALA A 388 18.24 6.22 18.69
N ALA A 389 17.36 7.18 18.98
CA ALA A 389 17.34 7.88 20.26
C ALA A 389 17.06 6.93 21.44
N LYS A 390 16.12 6.00 21.27
CA LYS A 390 15.79 4.94 22.25
C LYS A 390 16.96 3.96 22.43
N PHE A 391 17.66 3.60 21.37
CA PHE A 391 18.88 2.82 21.45
C PHE A 391 19.95 3.53 22.31
N TYR A 392 20.25 4.79 22.01
CA TYR A 392 21.27 5.53 22.75
C TYR A 392 20.90 5.75 24.22
N LEU A 393 19.61 5.98 24.52
CA LEU A 393 19.12 6.06 25.89
C LEU A 393 19.42 4.78 26.67
N ASN A 394 19.09 3.62 26.09
CA ASN A 394 19.30 2.33 26.73
C ASN A 394 20.80 1.95 26.84
N SER A 395 21.64 2.44 25.93
CA SER A 395 23.10 2.28 25.99
C SER A 395 23.80 3.24 26.98
N GLY A 396 23.05 4.20 27.57
CA GLY A 396 23.57 5.18 28.52
C GLY A 396 24.15 6.46 27.89
N ASN A 397 24.15 6.61 26.56
CA ASN A 397 24.59 7.83 25.89
C ASN A 397 23.46 8.86 25.80
N LEU A 398 23.24 9.58 26.90
CA LEU A 398 22.15 10.55 27.03
C LEU A 398 22.25 11.73 26.07
N ALA A 399 23.46 12.18 25.74
CA ALA A 399 23.68 13.30 24.82
C ALA A 399 23.22 12.95 23.41
N ALA A 400 23.71 11.83 22.85
CA ALA A 400 23.31 11.38 21.52
C ALA A 400 21.81 11.04 21.48
N SER A 401 21.28 10.43 22.55
CA SER A 401 19.85 10.16 22.67
C SER A 401 18.99 11.43 22.52
N LEU A 402 19.34 12.49 23.26
CA LEU A 402 18.62 13.76 23.18
C LEU A 402 18.69 14.39 21.79
N ASP A 403 19.83 14.35 21.12
CA ASP A 403 19.97 14.92 19.78
C ASP A 403 19.12 14.17 18.75
N TYR A 404 19.07 12.83 18.80
CA TYR A 404 18.18 12.06 17.93
C TYR A 404 16.70 12.28 18.25
N PHE A 405 16.31 12.48 19.51
CA PHE A 405 14.94 12.85 19.85
C PHE A 405 14.56 14.23 19.28
N ARG A 406 15.49 15.20 19.22
CA ARG A 406 15.25 16.52 18.58
C ARG A 406 14.94 16.34 17.11
N LEU A 407 15.81 15.60 16.41
CA LEU A 407 15.64 15.31 14.99
C LEU A 407 14.32 14.56 14.71
N ALA A 408 13.96 13.57 15.53
CA ALA A 408 12.69 12.87 15.40
C ALA A 408 11.50 13.82 15.55
N HIS A 409 11.50 14.67 16.58
CA HIS A 409 10.45 15.66 16.80
C HIS A 409 10.31 16.64 15.63
N GLU A 410 11.43 17.21 15.16
CA GLU A 410 11.46 18.13 14.01
C GLU A 410 10.86 17.47 12.77
N LYS A 411 11.23 16.21 12.48
CA LYS A 411 10.74 15.50 11.31
C LYS A 411 9.27 15.09 11.43
N TYR A 412 8.80 14.69 12.61
CA TYR A 412 7.37 14.47 12.81
C TYR A 412 6.55 15.76 12.64
N HIS A 413 7.08 16.88 13.10
CA HIS A 413 6.44 18.18 12.93
C HIS A 413 6.42 18.61 11.45
N GLU A 414 7.54 18.49 10.73
CA GLU A 414 7.63 18.77 9.29
C GLU A 414 6.69 17.87 8.47
N TRP A 415 6.55 16.59 8.84
CA TRP A 415 5.59 15.67 8.22
C TRP A 415 4.12 16.03 8.50
N GLY A 416 3.86 16.79 9.58
CA GLY A 416 2.52 17.11 10.05
C GLY A 416 1.91 16.09 11.01
N ALA A 417 2.71 15.14 11.53
CA ALA A 417 2.28 14.15 12.53
C ALA A 417 2.31 14.76 13.95
N LEU A 418 1.57 15.85 14.16
CA LEU A 418 1.61 16.67 15.37
C LEU A 418 1.23 15.90 16.65
N ALA A 419 0.29 14.96 16.58
CA ALA A 419 -0.06 14.13 17.74
C ALA A 419 1.14 13.32 18.23
N LYS A 420 1.93 12.76 17.29
CA LYS A 420 3.13 12.01 17.60
C LYS A 420 4.24 12.94 18.10
N ALA A 421 4.47 14.08 17.45
CA ALA A 421 5.46 15.07 17.87
C ALA A 421 5.22 15.55 19.31
N ASN A 422 3.97 15.95 19.62
CA ASN A 422 3.58 16.42 20.95
C ASN A 422 3.74 15.33 22.03
N ARG A 423 3.36 14.09 21.71
CA ARG A 423 3.53 12.95 22.61
C ARG A 423 5.00 12.69 22.90
N LEU A 424 5.85 12.70 21.87
CA LEU A 424 7.28 12.50 22.00
C LEU A 424 7.90 13.61 22.86
N PHE A 425 7.58 14.87 22.59
CA PHE A 425 8.04 16.02 23.37
C PHE A 425 7.69 15.89 24.86
N THR A 426 6.42 15.56 25.15
CA THR A 426 5.94 15.40 26.53
C THR A 426 6.71 14.28 27.25
N TRP A 427 6.93 13.16 26.58
CA TRP A 427 7.68 12.04 27.14
C TRP A 427 9.16 12.40 27.38
N VAL A 428 9.83 13.04 26.42
CA VAL A 428 11.25 13.45 26.54
C VAL A 428 11.45 14.42 27.71
N ASN A 429 10.60 15.45 27.83
CA ASN A 429 10.69 16.40 28.95
C ASN A 429 10.55 15.72 30.31
N LYS A 430 9.60 14.78 30.41
CA LYS A 430 9.38 14.01 31.64
C LYS A 430 10.58 13.11 31.98
N THR A 431 11.16 12.46 30.98
CA THR A 431 12.28 11.51 31.16
C THR A 431 13.60 12.20 31.49
N PHE A 432 13.90 13.33 30.85
CA PHE A 432 15.19 14.01 30.99
C PHE A 432 15.17 15.20 31.97
N ASN A 433 14.00 15.61 32.47
CA ASN A 433 13.83 16.66 33.49
C ASN A 433 14.54 17.98 33.14
N LYS A 434 14.56 18.32 31.84
CA LYS A 434 15.19 19.53 31.29
C LYS A 434 14.17 20.26 30.41
N GLY A 435 14.06 21.59 30.55
CA GLY A 435 13.32 22.48 29.66
C GLY A 435 13.96 22.51 28.27
N TRP A 436 13.69 21.47 27.48
CA TRP A 436 14.42 21.13 26.26
C TRP A 436 14.20 22.13 25.10
N PHE A 437 13.12 22.92 25.16
CA PHE A 437 12.79 24.01 24.25
C PHE A 437 12.72 25.38 24.94
N ASP A 438 13.76 25.79 25.69
CA ASP A 438 13.88 27.20 26.13
C ASP A 438 14.25 28.17 24.98
N ASN A 439 13.81 27.86 23.74
CA ASN A 439 13.69 28.81 22.65
C ASN A 439 12.21 28.90 22.27
N SER A 440 11.56 29.91 22.82
CA SER A 440 10.16 30.33 22.69
C SER A 440 9.71 30.73 21.26
N ALA A 441 10.26 30.09 20.21
CA ALA A 441 9.95 30.38 18.81
C ALA A 441 9.06 29.31 18.13
N LEU A 442 8.91 28.11 18.71
CA LEU A 442 8.13 27.00 18.11
C LEU A 442 6.77 26.74 18.79
N LEU A 443 6.61 27.14 20.05
CA LEU A 443 5.33 27.06 20.77
C LEU A 443 4.35 28.17 20.37
N SER A 444 4.81 29.24 19.71
CA SER A 444 3.93 30.31 19.21
C SER A 444 3.23 29.96 17.89
N SER A 445 3.67 28.94 17.16
CA SER A 445 2.99 28.47 15.94
C SER A 445 1.88 27.47 16.21
N THR A 446 1.81 26.86 17.40
CA THR A 446 0.75 25.90 17.76
C THR A 446 -0.58 26.56 18.12
N HIS A 447 -0.61 27.88 18.38
CA HIS A 447 -1.86 28.60 18.68
C HIS A 447 -2.41 29.47 17.53
N ASN A 448 -1.64 29.69 16.46
CA ASN A 448 -2.07 30.60 15.37
C ASN A 448 -2.46 29.92 14.05
N ASN A 449 -2.47 28.58 13.96
CA ASN A 449 -2.90 27.88 12.74
C ASN A 449 -4.08 26.91 12.91
N VAL A 450 -4.73 26.89 14.08
CA VAL A 450 -6.11 26.36 14.17
C VAL A 450 -7.06 27.46 13.72
N GLY A 451 -6.96 27.82 12.44
CA GLY A 451 -8.11 28.40 11.76
C GLY A 451 -9.17 27.31 11.74
N VAL A 452 -10.17 27.43 12.60
CA VAL A 452 -11.42 26.71 12.47
C VAL A 452 -11.92 27.02 11.06
N MET A 453 -11.70 26.09 10.12
CA MET A 453 -12.44 26.08 8.86
C MET A 453 -13.85 25.67 9.26
N ASP A 454 -14.64 26.66 9.67
CA ASP A 454 -16.08 26.53 9.72
C ASP A 454 -16.52 26.09 8.33
N SER A 455 -17.08 24.87 8.29
CA SER A 455 -17.80 24.35 7.15
C SER A 455 -19.03 25.22 6.90
N GLN A 456 -18.87 26.31 6.15
CA GLN A 456 -20.03 27.05 5.64
C GLN A 456 -20.73 26.17 4.61
N SER A 457 -22.03 25.93 4.85
CA SER A 457 -22.85 25.13 3.95
C SER A 457 -22.95 25.82 2.58
N PRO A 458 -23.09 25.06 1.47
CA PRO A 458 -23.23 25.63 0.12
C PRO A 458 -24.41 26.60 -0.07
N ALA A 459 -25.38 26.62 0.87
CA ALA A 459 -26.55 27.48 0.79
C ALA A 459 -26.28 28.96 1.16
N GLU A 460 -25.18 29.27 1.84
CA GLU A 460 -24.88 30.65 2.27
C GLU A 460 -24.02 31.43 1.27
N MET A 461 -23.40 30.76 0.31
CA MET A 461 -22.56 31.40 -0.71
C MET A 461 -23.38 32.07 -1.83
N ASP A 462 -24.64 31.64 -2.05
CA ASP A 462 -25.53 32.22 -3.06
C ASP A 462 -26.26 33.50 -2.58
N SER A 463 -26.36 33.71 -1.27
CA SER A 463 -27.01 34.91 -0.71
C SER A 463 -26.11 36.15 -0.72
N ARG A 464 -24.77 35.97 -0.72
CA ARG A 464 -23.81 37.08 -0.79
C ARG A 464 -23.59 37.60 -2.21
N LYS A 465 -23.78 36.78 -3.25
CA LYS A 465 -23.68 37.23 -4.65
C LYS A 465 -24.91 38.01 -5.15
N ARG A 466 -26.08 37.86 -4.50
CA ARG A 466 -27.31 38.60 -4.85
C ARG A 466 -27.47 39.96 -4.16
N ARG A 467 -26.51 40.37 -3.33
CA ARG A 467 -26.49 41.70 -2.66
C ARG A 467 -25.41 42.65 -3.20
N ALA A 468 -24.70 42.26 -4.25
CA ALA A 468 -23.67 43.07 -4.89
C ALA A 468 -23.88 43.17 -6.42
N ALA A 469 -25.14 43.11 -6.86
CA ALA A 469 -25.58 43.41 -8.22
C ALA A 469 -26.73 44.41 -8.18
#